data_AF-A0A7C6SLZ0-F1
#
_entry.id   AF-A0A7C6SLZ0-F1
#
_cell.length_a   1.000
_cell.length_b   1.000
_cell.length_c   1.000
_cell.angle_alpha   90.00
_cell.angle_beta   90.00
_cell.angle_gamma   90.00
#
_symmetry.space_group_name_H-M   'P 1'
#
loop_
_entity.id
_entity.type
_entity.pdbx_description
1 polymer ?
#
loop_
_entity_poly.entity_id
_entity_poly.type
_entity_poly.pdbx_seq_one_letter_code
_entity_poly.pdbx_strand_id
1 'polypeptide(L)'
;MYKLLKNKKGMTLIEVIIALSILALTAVPLSVGFMNSLILRQITDEQIDANTVTWTIKEQISNNIQGKDHSIKDSSDTPYYIYDYLIDDPDLEESPKLTVHNSEFNIGDFYFIVKYDHSEGSKYPNSFYVDVEIYKESEEGVQSSFSIAVYRRED
;
A
#
# COMPACT_ATOMS: atom_id res chain seq x y z
N MET A 1 -54.52 -40.90 -9.24
CA MET A 1 -53.15 -40.73 -8.69
C MET A 1 -52.54 -39.34 -8.91
N TYR A 2 -52.78 -38.64 -10.03
CA TYR A 2 -52.19 -37.31 -10.31
C TYR A 2 -52.45 -36.18 -9.28
N LYS A 3 -53.48 -36.30 -8.43
CA LYS A 3 -53.77 -35.31 -7.37
C LYS A 3 -52.81 -35.37 -6.18
N LEU A 4 -52.03 -36.45 -6.01
CA LEU A 4 -51.10 -36.61 -4.88
C LEU A 4 -49.75 -35.90 -5.08
N LEU A 5 -49.44 -35.44 -6.30
CA LEU A 5 -48.17 -34.77 -6.65
C LEU A 5 -48.27 -33.23 -6.70
N LYS A 6 -49.42 -32.66 -6.31
CA LYS A 6 -49.63 -31.22 -6.21
C LYS A 6 -49.68 -30.79 -4.75
N ASN A 7 -48.85 -29.80 -4.38
CA ASN A 7 -48.94 -29.14 -3.09
C ASN A 7 -50.23 -28.30 -3.00
N LYS A 8 -50.71 -27.97 -1.79
CA LYS A 8 -51.93 -27.16 -1.55
C LYS A 8 -51.88 -25.77 -2.21
N LYS A 9 -50.69 -25.30 -2.59
CA LYS A 9 -50.46 -24.06 -3.36
C LYS A 9 -50.45 -24.25 -4.88
N GLY A 10 -50.81 -25.43 -5.39
CA GLY A 10 -50.96 -25.70 -6.82
C GLY A 10 -49.68 -26.13 -7.56
N MET A 11 -48.52 -26.05 -6.90
CA MET A 11 -47.22 -26.41 -7.48
C MET A 11 -47.05 -27.94 -7.55
N THR A 12 -46.61 -28.43 -8.71
CA THR A 12 -46.30 -29.84 -8.94
C THR A 12 -44.87 -30.17 -8.51
N LEU A 13 -44.62 -31.41 -8.11
CA LEU A 13 -43.27 -31.90 -7.78
C LEU A 13 -42.26 -31.65 -8.92
N ILE A 14 -42.71 -31.76 -10.18
CA ILE A 14 -41.88 -31.53 -11.37
C ILE A 14 -41.45 -30.06 -11.47
N GLU A 15 -42.36 -29.11 -11.24
CA GLU A 15 -42.03 -27.67 -11.24
C GLU A 15 -40.99 -27.33 -10.16
N VAL A 16 -41.08 -27.96 -8.98
CA VAL A 16 -40.08 -27.78 -7.91
C VAL A 16 -38.71 -28.29 -8.33
N ILE A 17 -38.63 -29.47 -8.97
CA ILE A 17 -37.37 -30.04 -9.44
C ILE A 17 -36.74 -29.13 -10.52
N ILE A 18 -37.54 -28.64 -11.46
CA ILE A 18 -37.08 -27.72 -12.52
C ILE A 18 -36.59 -26.40 -11.91
N ALA A 19 -37.34 -25.82 -10.97
CA ALA A 19 -36.94 -24.58 -10.31
C ALA A 19 -35.62 -24.73 -9.53
N LEU A 20 -35.44 -25.84 -8.79
CA LEU A 20 -34.20 -26.12 -8.08
C LEU A 20 -33.02 -26.38 -9.03
N SER A 21 -33.29 -27.02 -10.18
CA SER A 21 -32.26 -27.28 -11.20
C SER A 21 -31.77 -25.97 -11.83
N ILE A 22 -32.69 -25.07 -12.17
CA ILE A 22 -32.35 -23.74 -12.69
C ILE A 22 -31.64 -22.91 -11.62
N LEU A 23 -32.09 -22.96 -10.37
CA LEU A 23 -31.45 -22.27 -9.25
C LEU A 23 -30.01 -22.76 -9.04
N ALA A 24 -29.76 -24.07 -9.11
CA ALA A 24 -28.41 -24.61 -8.98
C ALA A 24 -27.50 -24.18 -10.14
N LEU A 25 -28.03 -24.19 -11.38
CA LEU A 25 -27.30 -23.74 -12.56
C LEU A 25 -26.93 -22.25 -12.52
N THR A 26 -27.78 -21.41 -11.92
CA THR A 26 -27.54 -19.96 -11.81
C THR A 26 -26.77 -19.56 -10.56
N ALA A 27 -26.96 -20.27 -9.44
CA ALA A 27 -26.33 -19.93 -8.17
C ALA A 27 -24.81 -20.09 -8.21
N VAL A 28 -24.30 -21.16 -8.83
CA VAL A 28 -22.85 -21.42 -8.90
C VAL A 28 -22.08 -20.28 -9.60
N PRO A 29 -22.41 -19.86 -10.84
CA PRO A 29 -21.68 -18.77 -11.49
C PRO A 29 -21.88 -17.42 -10.79
N LEU A 30 -23.05 -17.18 -10.17
CA LEU A 30 -23.27 -15.98 -9.34
C LEU A 30 -22.32 -15.96 -8.13
N SER A 31 -22.21 -17.06 -7.40
CA SER A 31 -21.31 -17.16 -6.24
C SER A 31 -19.84 -16.95 -6.63
N VAL A 32 -19.40 -17.52 -7.75
CA VAL A 32 -18.05 -17.29 -8.28
C VAL A 32 -17.84 -15.81 -8.65
N GLY A 33 -18.82 -15.19 -9.30
CA GLY A 33 -18.79 -13.77 -9.63
C GLY A 33 -18.65 -12.88 -8.40
N PHE A 34 -19.48 -13.12 -7.38
CA PHE A 34 -19.39 -12.38 -6.11
C PHE A 34 -18.05 -12.57 -5.42
N MET A 35 -17.53 -13.80 -5.36
CA MET A 35 -16.26 -14.08 -4.70
C MET A 35 -15.09 -13.40 -5.41
N ASN A 36 -15.07 -13.39 -6.73
CA ASN A 36 -14.07 -12.65 -7.50
C ASN A 36 -14.15 -11.14 -7.25
N SER A 37 -15.35 -10.56 -7.17
CA SER A 37 -15.51 -9.15 -6.83
C SER A 37 -15.01 -8.83 -5.43
N LEU A 38 -15.20 -9.72 -4.45
CA LEU A 38 -14.68 -9.54 -3.09
C LEU A 38 -13.15 -9.58 -3.07
N ILE A 39 -12.53 -10.52 -3.78
CA ILE A 39 -11.06 -10.63 -3.89
C ILE A 39 -10.49 -9.38 -4.56
N LEU A 40 -11.07 -8.95 -5.69
CA LEU A 40 -10.62 -7.74 -6.40
C LEU A 40 -10.75 -6.49 -5.53
N ARG A 41 -11.82 -6.38 -4.76
CA ARG A 41 -12.00 -5.28 -3.82
C ARG A 41 -10.89 -5.29 -2.77
N GLN A 42 -10.60 -6.42 -2.14
CA GLN A 42 -9.55 -6.51 -1.13
C GLN A 42 -8.19 -6.10 -1.71
N ILE A 43 -7.82 -6.61 -2.89
CA ILE A 43 -6.57 -6.23 -3.56
C ILE A 43 -6.55 -4.73 -3.87
N THR A 44 -7.69 -4.16 -4.29
CA THR A 44 -7.81 -2.73 -4.58
C THR A 44 -7.64 -1.89 -3.32
N ASP A 45 -8.27 -2.29 -2.22
CA ASP A 45 -8.18 -1.60 -0.93
C ASP A 45 -6.72 -1.64 -0.43
N GLU A 46 -6.05 -2.81 -0.48
CA GLU A 46 -4.62 -2.95 -0.14
C GLU A 46 -3.71 -2.06 -1.01
N GLN A 47 -3.99 -1.95 -2.31
CA GLN A 47 -3.26 -1.05 -3.21
C GLN A 47 -3.53 0.44 -2.93
N ILE A 48 -4.76 0.80 -2.58
CA ILE A 48 -5.10 2.18 -2.22
C ILE A 48 -4.35 2.58 -0.94
N ASP A 49 -4.27 1.70 0.04
CA ASP A 49 -3.54 1.94 1.28
C ASP A 49 -2.04 2.12 1.00
N ALA A 50 -1.42 1.20 0.26
CA ALA A 50 0.00 1.30 -0.11
C ALA A 50 0.31 2.58 -0.91
N ASN A 51 -0.57 2.97 -1.84
CA ASN A 51 -0.40 4.18 -2.63
C ASN A 51 -0.56 5.45 -1.78
N THR A 52 -1.54 5.49 -0.88
CA THR A 52 -1.76 6.61 0.05
C THR A 52 -0.54 6.79 0.94
N VAL A 53 -0.06 5.70 1.55
CA VAL A 53 1.14 5.70 2.40
C VAL A 53 2.36 6.17 1.61
N THR A 54 2.58 5.65 0.40
CA THR A 54 3.69 6.05 -0.47
C THR A 54 3.65 7.54 -0.79
N TRP A 55 2.47 8.08 -1.11
CA TRP A 55 2.30 9.50 -1.41
C TRP A 55 2.63 10.39 -0.20
N THR A 56 2.13 10.04 0.98
CA THR A 56 2.41 10.78 2.23
C THR A 56 3.90 10.74 2.58
N ILE A 57 4.54 9.57 2.53
CA ILE A 57 5.97 9.42 2.82
C ILE A 57 6.80 10.25 1.82
N LYS A 58 6.46 10.20 0.53
CA LYS A 58 7.14 10.99 -0.51
C LYS A 58 7.03 12.49 -0.25
N GLU A 59 5.85 12.97 0.12
CA GLU A 59 5.63 14.39 0.43
C GLU A 59 6.47 14.82 1.64
N GLN A 60 6.46 14.05 2.72
CA GLN A 60 7.22 14.37 3.93
C GLN A 60 8.73 14.34 3.73
N ILE A 61 9.26 13.30 3.07
CA ILE A 61 10.69 13.23 2.76
C ILE A 61 11.09 14.41 1.87
N SER A 62 10.29 14.75 0.87
CA SER A 62 10.52 15.92 0.01
C SER A 62 10.51 17.23 0.79
N ASN A 63 9.59 17.40 1.74
CA ASN A 63 9.52 18.57 2.60
C ASN A 63 10.71 18.64 3.57
N ASN A 64 11.14 17.51 4.13
CA ASN A 64 12.28 17.43 5.02
C ASN A 64 13.60 17.77 4.32
N ILE A 65 13.82 17.22 3.12
CA ILE A 65 14.99 17.52 2.28
C ILE A 65 15.02 19.01 1.88
N GLN A 66 13.85 19.63 1.69
CA GLN A 66 13.75 21.06 1.40
C GLN A 66 13.85 21.97 2.64
N GLY A 67 14.07 21.40 3.84
CA GLY A 67 14.14 22.13 5.10
C GLY A 67 12.81 22.75 5.54
N LYS A 68 11.67 22.25 5.04
CA LYS A 68 10.33 22.79 5.30
C LYS A 68 9.62 22.12 6.48
N ASP A 69 9.98 20.88 6.82
CA ASP A 69 9.35 20.11 7.90
C ASP A 69 10.33 19.11 8.53
N HIS A 70 10.24 18.91 9.84
CA HIS A 70 11.09 18.03 10.64
C HIS A 70 10.32 16.91 11.34
N SER A 71 9.10 16.62 10.88
CA SER A 71 8.17 15.68 11.51
C SER A 71 8.57 14.19 11.43
N ILE A 72 9.65 13.85 10.72
CA ILE A 72 10.13 12.47 10.57
C ILE A 72 10.82 12.02 11.85
N LYS A 73 10.47 10.82 12.33
CA LYS A 73 11.06 10.24 13.53
C LYS A 73 11.56 8.84 13.27
N ASP A 74 12.57 8.42 14.02
CA ASP A 74 13.00 7.03 14.05
C ASP A 74 12.03 6.14 14.86
N SER A 75 12.31 4.84 14.92
CA SER A 75 11.55 3.87 15.71
C SER A 75 11.58 4.12 17.23
N SER A 76 12.46 5.00 17.71
CA SER A 76 12.57 5.40 19.12
C SER A 76 11.87 6.74 19.39
N ASP A 77 11.07 7.25 18.44
CA ASP A 77 10.39 8.55 18.49
C ASP A 77 11.34 9.76 18.52
N THR A 78 12.60 9.56 18.14
CA THR A 78 13.61 10.63 18.06
C THR A 78 13.51 11.33 16.71
N PRO A 79 13.50 12.68 16.65
CA PRO A 79 13.49 13.41 15.39
C PRO A 79 14.67 13.03 14.49
N TYR A 80 14.39 12.80 13.21
CA TYR A 80 15.38 12.41 12.21
C TYR A 80 15.38 13.40 11.03
N TYR A 81 16.56 13.93 10.71
CA TYR A 81 16.75 15.00 9.72
C TYR A 81 17.49 14.47 8.50
N ILE A 82 16.76 13.99 7.49
CA ILE A 82 17.35 13.36 6.30
C ILE A 82 18.39 14.29 5.66
N TYR A 83 18.14 15.60 5.61
CA TYR A 83 19.07 16.59 5.08
C TYR A 83 20.41 16.67 5.83
N ASP A 84 20.39 16.63 7.16
CA ASP A 84 21.61 16.71 7.98
C ASP A 84 22.45 15.44 7.78
N TYR A 85 21.80 14.27 7.75
CA TYR A 85 22.48 13.00 7.46
C TYR A 85 23.07 12.93 6.05
N LEU A 86 22.39 13.51 5.06
CA LEU A 86 22.87 13.58 3.67
C LEU A 86 24.15 14.40 3.50
N ILE A 87 24.47 15.28 4.45
CA ILE A 87 25.62 16.19 4.38
C ILE A 87 26.72 15.78 5.35
N ASP A 88 26.35 15.28 6.54
CA ASP A 88 27.28 15.08 7.64
C ASP A 88 27.90 13.67 7.70
N ASP A 89 27.27 12.64 7.09
CA ASP A 89 27.78 11.27 7.09
C ASP A 89 27.67 10.59 5.70
N PRO A 90 28.62 10.85 4.79
CA PRO A 90 28.57 10.33 3.41
C PRO A 90 28.85 8.82 3.30
N ASP A 91 29.25 8.15 4.38
CA ASP A 91 29.52 6.71 4.40
C ASP A 91 28.27 5.88 4.80
N LEU A 92 27.18 6.55 5.19
CA LEU A 92 25.94 5.90 5.60
C LEU A 92 25.11 5.47 4.37
N GLU A 93 25.10 4.17 4.05
CA GLU A 93 24.32 3.64 2.92
C GLU A 93 22.80 3.58 3.19
N GLU A 94 22.39 3.50 4.46
CA GLU A 94 20.99 3.23 4.85
C GLU A 94 20.61 3.94 6.17
N SER A 95 19.40 4.50 6.23
CA SER A 95 18.82 5.11 7.43
C SER A 95 18.34 4.06 8.44
N PRO A 96 18.18 4.41 9.73
CA PRO A 96 17.38 3.61 10.64
C PRO A 96 15.93 3.46 10.13
N LYS A 97 15.15 2.57 10.76
CA LYS A 97 13.71 2.47 10.49
C LYS A 97 13.02 3.77 10.91
N LEU A 98 12.39 4.44 9.95
CA LEU A 98 11.69 5.69 10.15
C LEU A 98 10.18 5.47 10.16
N THR A 99 9.49 6.24 10.99
CA THR A 99 8.04 6.22 11.10
C THR A 99 7.48 7.61 10.81
N VAL A 100 6.39 7.65 10.05
CA VAL A 100 5.64 8.88 9.80
C VAL A 100 4.49 8.98 10.79
N HIS A 101 4.45 10.07 11.55
CA HIS A 101 3.27 10.44 12.30
C HIS A 101 2.46 11.45 11.47
N ASN A 102 1.29 11.03 10.99
CA ASN A 102 0.30 11.92 10.40
C ASN A 102 -0.95 11.91 11.30
N SER A 103 -1.44 13.09 11.70
CA SER A 103 -2.67 13.20 12.49
C SER A 103 -3.92 12.75 11.73
N GLU A 104 -3.86 12.67 10.39
CA GLU A 104 -4.97 12.30 9.53
C GLU A 104 -4.97 10.81 9.13
N PHE A 105 -3.84 10.12 9.26
CA PHE A 105 -3.70 8.71 8.87
C PHE A 105 -2.91 7.91 9.90
N ASN A 106 -3.48 6.78 10.31
CA ASN A 106 -2.81 5.85 11.20
C ASN A 106 -1.81 5.01 10.40
N ILE A 107 -0.63 5.57 10.15
CA ILE A 107 0.48 4.92 9.41
C ILE A 107 1.21 3.91 10.33
N GLY A 108 0.69 3.63 11.53
CA GLY A 108 1.37 2.88 12.59
C GLY A 108 1.84 1.46 12.23
N ASP A 109 1.30 0.86 11.16
CA ASP A 109 1.73 -0.45 10.68
C ASP A 109 2.84 -0.39 9.62
N PHE A 110 3.25 0.81 9.16
CA PHE A 110 4.25 0.99 8.12
C PHE A 110 5.49 1.71 8.66
N TYR A 111 6.65 1.23 8.26
CA TYR A 111 7.93 1.90 8.44
C TYR A 111 8.62 2.03 7.09
N PHE A 112 9.53 2.98 6.98
CA PHE A 112 10.32 3.16 5.77
C PHE A 112 11.80 3.29 6.09
N ILE A 113 12.60 2.97 5.08
CA ILE A 113 14.05 3.03 5.13
C ILE A 113 14.49 3.85 3.93
N VAL A 114 15.45 4.73 4.16
CA VAL A 114 16.05 5.58 3.15
C VAL A 114 17.43 5.05 2.84
N LYS A 115 17.66 4.66 1.59
CA LYS A 115 18.95 4.22 1.07
C LYS A 115 19.55 5.33 0.21
N TYR A 116 20.84 5.55 0.39
CA TYR A 116 21.54 6.66 -0.24
C TYR A 116 22.38 6.13 -1.39
N ASP A 117 22.02 6.52 -2.62
CA ASP A 117 22.87 6.27 -3.79
C ASP A 117 23.63 7.56 -4.13
N HIS A 118 24.87 7.62 -3.61
CA HIS A 118 25.84 8.66 -3.93
C HIS A 118 26.54 8.43 -5.29
N SER A 119 25.96 7.63 -6.19
CA SER A 119 26.55 7.41 -7.51
C SER A 119 26.86 8.75 -8.20
N GLU A 120 28.14 8.97 -8.50
CA GLU A 120 28.69 10.09 -9.28
C GLU A 120 28.22 10.07 -10.76
N GLY A 121 27.03 9.54 -11.04
CA GLY A 121 26.56 9.16 -12.37
C GLY A 121 25.59 10.14 -13.02
N SER A 122 25.32 11.28 -12.40
CA SER A 122 24.42 12.29 -12.97
C SER A 122 25.19 13.23 -13.90
N LYS A 123 24.56 13.59 -15.02
CA LYS A 123 24.97 14.69 -15.91
C LYS A 123 25.04 16.06 -15.20
N TYR A 124 24.65 16.10 -13.92
CA TYR A 124 24.68 17.23 -13.01
C TYR A 124 25.55 16.88 -11.79
N PRO A 125 26.70 17.55 -11.61
CA PRO A 125 27.71 17.20 -10.60
C PRO A 125 27.23 17.37 -9.14
N ASN A 126 26.05 17.98 -8.94
CA ASN A 126 25.50 18.33 -7.63
C ASN A 126 24.16 17.64 -7.34
N SER A 127 23.88 16.47 -7.94
CA SER A 127 22.65 15.73 -7.66
C SER A 127 22.93 14.28 -7.27
N PHE A 128 22.22 13.79 -6.25
CA PHE A 128 22.23 12.39 -5.82
C PHE A 128 20.81 11.83 -5.78
N TYR A 129 20.69 10.51 -5.77
CA TYR A 129 19.41 9.83 -5.63
C TYR A 129 19.24 9.31 -4.20
N VAL A 130 18.01 9.42 -3.72
CA VAL A 130 17.58 8.87 -2.44
C VAL A 130 16.52 7.83 -2.74
N ASP A 131 16.84 6.57 -2.50
CA ASP A 131 15.92 5.46 -2.65
C ASP A 131 15.16 5.25 -1.34
N VAL A 132 13.84 5.15 -1.42
CA VAL A 132 12.98 4.96 -0.25
C VAL A 132 12.26 3.64 -0.41
N GLU A 133 12.40 2.77 0.59
CA GLU A 133 11.71 1.48 0.67
C GLU A 133 10.71 1.51 1.82
N ILE A 134 9.46 1.16 1.51
CA ILE A 134 8.36 1.13 2.46
C ILE A 134 8.04 -0.33 2.80
N TYR A 135 7.89 -0.58 4.09
CA TYR A 135 7.61 -1.88 4.67
C TYR A 135 6.35 -1.80 5.52
N LYS A 136 5.68 -2.95 5.67
CA LYS A 136 4.53 -3.12 6.56
C LYS A 136 4.90 -4.14 7.63
N GLU A 137 4.72 -3.83 8.91
CA GLU A 137 5.17 -4.68 10.02
C GLU A 137 4.59 -6.09 9.99
N SER A 138 3.38 -6.25 9.48
CA SER A 138 2.69 -7.55 9.40
C SER A 138 3.12 -8.42 8.22
N GLU A 139 3.94 -7.92 7.29
CA GLU A 139 4.27 -8.59 6.03
C GLU A 139 5.78 -8.60 5.78
N GLU A 140 6.29 -9.71 5.24
CA GLU A 140 7.69 -9.79 4.83
C GLU A 140 7.87 -9.19 3.43
N GLY A 141 8.80 -8.24 3.30
CA GLY A 141 9.21 -7.68 2.02
C GLY A 141 8.86 -6.20 1.83
N VAL A 142 9.40 -5.63 0.75
CA VAL A 142 9.16 -4.23 0.35
C VAL A 142 7.76 -4.13 -0.28
N GLN A 143 6.92 -3.28 0.29
CA GLN A 143 5.57 -3.01 -0.20
C GLN A 143 5.58 -2.04 -1.37
N SER A 144 6.46 -1.05 -1.30
CA SER A 144 6.61 -0.01 -2.31
C SER A 144 8.01 0.58 -2.22
N SER A 145 8.57 0.99 -3.35
CA SER A 145 9.82 1.73 -3.40
C SER A 145 9.78 2.84 -4.44
N PHE A 146 10.50 3.93 -4.16
CA PHE A 146 10.62 5.04 -5.08
C PHE A 146 11.92 5.81 -4.84
N SER A 147 12.42 6.46 -5.89
CA SER A 147 13.62 7.28 -5.84
C SER A 147 13.27 8.76 -5.92
N ILE A 148 13.96 9.59 -5.14
CA ILE A 148 13.90 11.05 -5.21
C ILE A 148 15.26 11.57 -5.66
N ALA A 149 15.27 12.38 -6.72
CA ALA A 149 16.46 13.14 -7.09
C ALA A 149 16.57 14.38 -6.20
N VAL A 150 17.71 14.54 -5.53
CA VAL A 150 18.02 15.69 -4.67
C VAL A 150 19.10 16.52 -5.32
N TYR A 151 18.89 17.84 -5.37
CA TYR A 151 19.87 18.78 -5.91
C TYR A 151 20.51 19.56 -4.76
N ARG A 152 21.83 19.46 -4.64
CA ARG A 152 22.62 20.29 -3.74
C ARG A 152 22.64 21.72 -4.30
N ARG A 153 22.11 22.68 -3.53
CA ARG A 153 22.30 24.11 -3.82
C ARG A 153 23.78 24.45 -3.61
N GLU A 154 24.42 25.03 -4.61
CA GLU A 154 25.64 25.80 -4.40
C GLU A 154 25.22 27.14 -3.80
N ASP A 155 25.68 27.42 -2.58
CA ASP A 155 25.57 28.73 -1.93
C ASP A 155 26.62 29.71 -2.50
#